data_AF-A0A814JIF2-F1
#
_entry.id   AF-A0A814JIF2-F1
#
_cell.length_a   1.000
_cell.length_b   1.000
_cell.length_c   1.000
_cell.angle_alpha   90.00
_cell.angle_beta   90.00
_cell.angle_gamma   90.00
#
_symmetry.space_group_name_H-M   'P 1'
#
loop_
_entity.id
_entity.type
_entity.pdbx_description
1 polymer ?
#
loop_
_entity_poly.entity_id
_entity_poly.type
_entity_poly.pdbx_seq_one_letter_code
_entity_poly.pdbx_strand_id
1 'polypeptide(L)'
;MVHIQEKDIQNLSIEKSTEKIDKDEIKSVSLRSLFRYATWFCLILILILIIAAIANGISFPLLMLVFGYVINTFTDRSFELCSLNLTNISLQISFSNIVAERQTRIICQKLFRSIVHKEIVYFHMNKTGQLSLRSTDNVGDKLALATKFIASFISDFALISAVVFISTLTTSLTSTELKAYGKAGTIAEEALSSIRIVLSYNGQEREKKRFVKNISIYV
;
A
#
# COMPACT_ATOMS: atom_id res chain seq x y z
N MET A 1 -50.92 41.56 23.03
CA MET A 1 -50.87 40.11 23.34
C MET A 1 -50.74 39.22 22.10
N VAL A 2 -51.01 39.71 20.88
CA VAL A 2 -50.94 38.93 19.61
C VAL A 2 -49.51 38.85 19.01
N HIS A 3 -48.64 39.84 19.24
CA HIS A 3 -47.27 39.85 18.69
C HIS A 3 -46.27 38.84 19.30
N ILE A 4 -46.64 38.16 20.40
CA ILE A 4 -45.77 37.16 21.02
C ILE A 4 -45.96 35.80 20.31
N GLN A 5 -47.20 35.45 19.94
CA GLN A 5 -47.47 34.18 19.26
C GLN A 5 -46.83 34.08 17.87
N GLU A 6 -46.72 35.18 17.11
CA GLU A 6 -46.16 35.14 15.76
C GLU A 6 -44.64 34.85 15.77
N LYS A 7 -43.91 35.44 16.74
CA LYS A 7 -42.49 35.14 16.96
C LYS A 7 -42.26 33.71 17.43
N ASP A 8 -43.13 33.19 18.29
CA ASP A 8 -43.04 31.81 18.79
C ASP A 8 -43.40 30.78 17.72
N ILE A 9 -44.38 31.08 16.85
CA ILE A 9 -44.72 30.26 15.68
C ILE A 9 -43.57 30.28 14.67
N GLN A 10 -42.92 31.43 14.45
CA GLN A 10 -41.78 31.56 13.55
C GLN A 10 -40.55 30.82 14.11
N ASN A 11 -40.30 30.90 15.42
CA ASN A 11 -39.26 30.12 16.09
C ASN A 11 -39.56 28.62 16.10
N LEU A 12 -40.81 28.18 16.29
CA LEU A 12 -41.22 26.78 16.16
C LEU A 12 -41.08 26.26 14.72
N SER A 13 -41.31 27.13 13.73
CA SER A 13 -41.14 26.81 12.31
C SER A 13 -39.66 26.63 11.98
N ILE A 14 -38.82 27.53 12.51
CA ILE A 14 -37.35 27.47 12.41
C ILE A 14 -36.84 26.21 13.10
N GLU A 15 -37.30 25.91 14.31
CA GLU A 15 -36.90 24.74 15.11
C GLU A 15 -37.30 23.41 14.43
N LYS A 16 -38.52 23.32 13.89
CA LYS A 16 -38.95 22.17 13.05
C LYS A 16 -38.20 22.05 11.73
N SER A 17 -37.77 23.15 11.12
CA SER A 17 -36.92 23.10 9.93
C SER A 17 -35.48 22.70 10.26
N THR A 18 -34.91 23.12 11.40
CA THR A 18 -33.61 22.64 11.88
C THR A 18 -33.65 21.16 12.29
N GLU A 19 -34.75 20.68 12.89
CA GLU A 19 -34.90 19.26 13.25
C GLU A 19 -35.09 18.36 12.02
N LYS A 20 -35.69 18.88 10.93
CA LYS A 20 -35.76 18.18 9.64
C LYS A 20 -34.40 18.11 8.92
N ILE A 21 -33.54 19.11 9.08
CA ILE A 21 -32.21 19.15 8.45
C ILE A 21 -31.21 18.23 9.18
N ASP A 22 -31.39 17.99 10.48
CA ASP A 22 -30.53 17.10 11.27
C ASP A 22 -30.91 15.60 11.17
N LYS A 23 -32.12 15.30 10.68
CA LYS A 23 -32.63 13.92 10.45
C LYS A 23 -32.40 13.38 9.04
N ASP A 24 -31.82 14.16 8.12
CA ASP A 24 -31.31 13.61 6.87
C ASP A 24 -30.03 12.81 7.17
N GLU A 25 -30.21 11.51 7.41
CA GLU A 25 -29.14 10.51 7.52
C GLU A 25 -28.00 10.83 6.54
N ILE A 26 -26.76 10.78 7.03
CA ILE A 26 -25.55 10.90 6.20
C ILE A 26 -25.57 9.75 5.19
N LYS A 27 -26.22 9.94 4.04
CA LYS A 27 -26.20 8.97 2.94
C LYS A 27 -24.75 8.77 2.55
N SER A 28 -24.25 7.56 2.76
CA SER A 28 -22.90 7.18 2.36
C SER A 28 -22.76 7.37 0.86
N VAL A 29 -21.89 8.29 0.48
CA VAL A 29 -21.64 8.60 -0.93
C VAL A 29 -20.70 7.52 -1.45
N SER A 30 -21.07 6.88 -2.56
CA SER A 30 -20.20 5.92 -3.23
C SER A 30 -18.88 6.57 -3.64
N LEU A 31 -17.76 5.88 -3.41
CA LEU A 31 -16.42 6.34 -3.82
C LEU A 31 -16.34 6.64 -5.33
N ARG A 32 -17.13 5.96 -6.17
CA ARG A 32 -17.18 6.23 -7.61
C ARG A 32 -17.81 7.58 -7.95
N SER A 33 -18.83 7.99 -7.20
CA SER A 33 -19.43 9.32 -7.39
C SER A 33 -18.50 10.46 -6.98
N LEU A 34 -17.50 10.17 -6.14
CA LEU A 34 -16.49 11.12 -5.70
C LEU A 34 -15.48 11.45 -6.82
N PHE A 35 -15.07 10.44 -7.60
CA PHE A 35 -14.17 10.61 -8.75
C PHE A 35 -14.85 11.14 -10.01
N ARG A 36 -16.19 11.25 -10.04
CA ARG A 36 -16.95 11.73 -11.21
C ARG A 36 -16.55 13.13 -11.69
N TYR A 37 -15.97 13.94 -10.80
CA TYR A 37 -15.56 15.32 -11.10
C TYR A 37 -14.09 15.47 -11.46
N ALA A 38 -13.32 14.39 -11.45
CA ALA A 38 -11.92 14.38 -11.86
C ALA A 38 -11.82 14.71 -13.36
N THR A 39 -11.04 15.73 -13.69
CA THR A 39 -10.74 16.09 -15.08
C THR A 39 -9.86 15.03 -15.73
N TRP A 40 -9.90 14.94 -17.06
CA TRP A 40 -9.14 13.96 -17.83
C TRP A 40 -7.63 14.00 -17.53
N PHE A 41 -7.06 15.19 -17.35
CA PHE A 41 -5.67 15.36 -16.92
C PHE A 41 -5.37 14.74 -15.54
N CYS A 42 -6.30 14.84 -14.59
CA CYS A 42 -6.12 14.22 -13.27
C CYS A 42 -6.24 12.69 -13.33
N LEU A 43 -7.06 12.16 -14.24
CA LEU A 43 -7.18 10.73 -14.46
C LEU A 43 -5.87 10.14 -15.01
N ILE A 44 -5.21 10.86 -15.94
CA ILE A 44 -3.87 10.50 -16.43
C ILE A 44 -2.84 10.52 -15.29
N LEU A 45 -2.85 11.56 -14.45
CA LEU A 45 -1.94 11.63 -13.29
C LEU A 45 -2.17 10.50 -12.28
N ILE A 46 -3.42 10.10 -12.04
CA ILE A 46 -3.75 8.97 -11.16
C ILE A 46 -3.23 7.66 -11.78
N LEU A 47 -3.36 7.46 -13.09
CA LEU A 47 -2.79 6.29 -13.77
C LEU A 47 -1.26 6.23 -13.64
N ILE A 48 -0.58 7.36 -13.87
CA ILE A 48 0.88 7.46 -13.70
C ILE A 48 1.27 7.14 -12.24
N LEU A 49 0.50 7.62 -11.27
CA LEU A 49 0.74 7.36 -9.85
C LEU A 49 0.54 5.87 -9.49
N ILE A 50 -0.45 5.21 -10.08
CA ILE A 50 -0.68 3.77 -9.89
C ILE A 50 0.49 2.95 -10.44
N ILE A 51 1.00 3.30 -11.62
CA ILE A 51 2.16 2.63 -12.22
C ILE A 51 3.41 2.84 -11.33
N ALA A 52 3.64 4.07 -10.88
CA ALA A 52 4.73 4.39 -9.95
C ALA A 52 4.58 3.68 -8.59
N ALA A 53 3.35 3.48 -8.11
CA ALA A 53 3.07 2.75 -6.87
C ALA A 53 3.38 1.27 -6.97
N ILE A 54 3.02 0.63 -8.09
CA ILE A 54 3.37 -0.77 -8.35
C ILE A 54 4.90 -0.94 -8.41
N ALA A 55 5.59 -0.03 -9.08
CA ALA A 55 7.06 -0.07 -9.18
C ALA A 55 7.74 0.02 -7.81
N ASN A 56 7.24 0.88 -6.90
CA ASN A 56 7.77 0.99 -5.55
C ASN A 56 7.45 -0.23 -4.68
N GLY A 57 6.25 -0.83 -4.81
CA GLY A 57 5.89 -2.05 -4.07
C GLY A 57 6.79 -3.26 -4.40
N ILE A 58 7.24 -3.37 -5.65
CA ILE A 58 8.14 -4.46 -6.11
C ILE A 58 9.61 -4.16 -5.78
N SER A 59 9.96 -2.90 -5.53
CA SER A 59 11.35 -2.49 -5.29
C SER A 59 11.96 -3.13 -4.03
N PHE A 60 11.20 -3.25 -2.94
CA PHE A 60 11.70 -3.85 -1.69
C PHE A 60 12.05 -5.35 -1.80
N PRO A 61 11.16 -6.22 -2.33
CA PRO A 61 11.50 -7.63 -2.56
C PRO A 61 12.63 -7.83 -3.58
N LEU A 62 12.70 -6.98 -4.60
CA LEU A 62 13.78 -7.01 -5.58
C LEU A 62 15.14 -6.68 -4.91
N LEU A 63 15.18 -5.64 -4.07
CA LEU A 63 16.37 -5.28 -3.29
C LEU A 63 16.81 -6.43 -2.38
N MET A 64 15.86 -7.13 -1.75
CA MET A 64 16.16 -8.30 -0.91
C MET A 64 16.85 -9.42 -1.71
N LEU A 65 16.40 -9.71 -2.94
CA LEU A 65 17.04 -10.72 -3.80
C LEU A 65 18.46 -10.31 -4.22
N VAL A 66 18.63 -9.05 -4.63
CA VAL A 66 19.96 -8.51 -4.99
C VAL A 66 20.88 -8.56 -3.78
N PHE A 67 20.39 -8.20 -2.60
CA PHE A 67 21.15 -8.26 -1.36
C PHE A 67 21.56 -9.70 -1.01
N GLY A 68 20.69 -10.69 -1.22
CA GLY A 68 21.02 -12.10 -1.07
C GLY A 68 22.16 -12.56 -2.00
N TYR A 69 22.14 -12.12 -3.26
CA TYR A 69 23.22 -12.41 -4.21
C TYR A 69 24.53 -11.70 -3.84
N VAL A 70 24.44 -10.42 -3.44
CA VAL A 70 25.61 -9.60 -3.06
C VAL A 70 26.25 -10.06 -1.75
N ILE A 71 25.48 -10.56 -0.77
CA ILE A 71 26.05 -11.20 0.43
C ILE A 71 26.89 -12.42 0.04
N ASN A 72 26.41 -13.21 -0.93
CA ASN A 72 27.16 -14.37 -1.42
C ASN A 72 28.41 -13.97 -2.21
N THR A 73 28.44 -12.77 -2.78
CA THR A 73 29.58 -12.23 -3.54
C THR A 73 30.06 -10.93 -2.90
N PHE A 74 30.73 -11.00 -1.75
CA PHE A 74 31.32 -9.87 -1.01
C PHE A 74 31.90 -8.77 -1.92
N THR A 75 31.12 -7.76 -2.32
CA THR A 75 31.59 -6.51 -2.97
C THR A 75 30.52 -5.40 -2.99
N ASP A 76 30.81 -4.31 -2.28
CA ASP A 76 30.46 -2.87 -2.32
C ASP A 76 29.37 -2.23 -3.24
N ARG A 77 28.55 -2.96 -4.00
CA ARG A 77 27.57 -2.37 -4.94
C ARG A 77 26.15 -2.18 -4.38
N SER A 78 25.95 -2.39 -3.08
CA SER A 78 24.64 -2.27 -2.40
C SER A 78 24.26 -0.82 -2.01
N PHE A 79 25.21 0.12 -2.00
CA PHE A 79 24.96 1.50 -1.53
C PHE A 79 24.26 2.39 -2.58
N GLU A 80 24.56 2.23 -3.88
CA GLU A 80 23.92 3.02 -4.96
C GLU A 80 22.47 2.61 -5.22
N LEU A 81 22.13 1.32 -5.10
CA LEU A 81 20.75 0.84 -5.28
C LEU A 81 19.85 1.29 -4.11
N CYS A 82 20.40 1.33 -2.90
CA CYS A 82 19.68 1.78 -1.71
C CYS A 82 19.34 3.28 -1.80
N SER A 83 20.29 4.12 -2.23
CA SER A 83 20.05 5.57 -2.43
C SER A 83 19.07 5.86 -3.57
N LEU A 84 19.12 5.09 -4.66
CA LEU A 84 18.12 5.18 -5.75
C LEU A 84 16.70 4.81 -5.28
N ASN A 85 16.56 3.77 -4.45
CA ASN A 85 15.26 3.37 -3.94
C ASN A 85 14.66 4.39 -2.97
N LEU A 86 15.47 4.95 -2.06
CA LEU A 86 15.02 5.98 -1.12
C LEU A 86 14.60 7.28 -1.83
N THR A 87 15.30 7.65 -2.91
CA THR A 87 14.94 8.82 -3.72
C THR A 87 13.67 8.58 -4.54
N ASN A 88 13.48 7.39 -5.10
CA ASN A 88 12.25 7.00 -5.81
C ASN A 88 11.01 7.00 -4.91
N ILE A 89 11.12 6.51 -3.66
CA ILE A 89 10.04 6.53 -2.67
C ILE A 89 9.67 7.97 -2.31
N SER A 90 10.67 8.82 -2.05
CA SER A 90 10.47 10.22 -1.69
C SER A 90 9.81 11.01 -2.82
N LEU A 91 10.23 10.75 -4.06
CA LEU A 91 9.64 11.34 -5.26
C LEU A 91 8.16 10.94 -5.39
N GLN A 92 7.85 9.66 -5.24
CA GLN A 92 6.48 9.15 -5.35
C GLN A 92 5.52 9.79 -4.34
N ILE A 93 5.94 9.94 -3.08
CA ILE A 93 5.14 10.57 -2.02
C ILE A 93 4.84 12.04 -2.37
N SER A 94 5.84 12.78 -2.85
CA SER A 94 5.66 14.18 -3.28
C SER A 94 4.70 14.30 -4.46
N PHE A 95 4.80 13.43 -5.46
CA PHE A 95 3.86 13.41 -6.58
C PHE A 95 2.42 13.10 -6.13
N SER A 96 2.23 12.14 -5.23
CA SER A 96 0.92 11.80 -4.65
C SER A 96 0.26 12.99 -3.94
N ASN A 97 1.06 13.74 -3.16
CA ASN A 97 0.59 14.94 -2.47
C ASN A 97 0.15 16.05 -3.46
N ILE A 98 0.92 16.28 -4.52
CA ILE A 98 0.55 17.23 -5.58
C ILE A 98 -0.78 16.85 -6.25
N VAL A 99 -1.00 15.55 -6.52
CA VAL A 99 -2.24 15.08 -7.15
C VAL A 99 -3.44 15.25 -6.22
N ALA A 100 -3.29 14.88 -4.96
CA ALA A 100 -4.34 14.99 -3.95
C ALA A 100 -4.75 16.45 -3.72
N GLU A 101 -3.78 17.36 -3.61
CA GLU A 101 -4.06 18.80 -3.42
C GLU A 101 -4.84 19.38 -4.61
N ARG A 102 -4.46 19.01 -5.84
CA ARG A 102 -5.16 19.44 -7.06
C ARG A 102 -6.60 18.93 -7.12
N GLN A 103 -6.83 17.66 -6.79
CA GLN A 103 -8.17 17.06 -6.76
C GLN A 103 -9.07 17.75 -5.73
N THR A 104 -8.56 17.95 -4.52
CA THR A 104 -9.26 18.66 -3.44
C THR A 104 -9.61 20.08 -3.85
N ARG A 105 -8.68 20.81 -4.46
CA ARG A 105 -8.92 22.19 -4.91
C ARG A 105 -10.06 22.28 -5.92
N ILE A 106 -10.11 21.38 -6.91
CA ILE A 106 -11.16 21.38 -7.93
C ILE A 106 -12.53 21.10 -7.32
N ILE A 107 -12.62 20.14 -6.40
CA ILE A 107 -13.88 19.76 -5.76
C ILE A 107 -14.36 20.87 -4.81
N CYS A 108 -13.46 21.49 -4.05
CA CYS A 108 -13.79 22.66 -3.22
C CYS A 108 -14.28 23.84 -4.07
N GLN A 109 -13.72 24.09 -5.26
CA GLN A 109 -14.22 25.13 -6.16
C GLN A 109 -15.63 24.85 -6.67
N LYS A 110 -15.93 23.59 -7.04
CA LYS A 110 -17.28 23.19 -7.49
C LYS A 110 -18.29 23.26 -6.35
N LEU A 111 -17.90 22.85 -5.14
CA LEU A 111 -18.73 22.97 -3.94
C LEU A 111 -19.01 24.42 -3.59
N PHE A 112 -17.98 25.27 -3.57
CA PHE A 112 -18.13 26.69 -3.32
C PHE A 112 -19.07 27.34 -4.34
N ARG A 113 -18.90 27.02 -5.63
CA ARG A 113 -19.80 27.49 -6.68
C ARG A 113 -21.24 27.05 -6.45
N SER A 114 -21.46 25.81 -6.02
CA SER A 114 -22.80 25.32 -5.70
C SER A 114 -23.39 25.96 -4.44
N ILE A 115 -22.57 26.31 -3.45
CA ILE A 115 -23.01 26.93 -2.19
C ILE A 115 -23.47 28.37 -2.43
N VAL A 116 -22.73 29.16 -3.21
CA VAL A 116 -23.06 30.59 -3.48
C VAL A 116 -24.40 30.75 -4.20
N HIS A 117 -24.85 29.75 -4.97
CA HIS A 117 -26.15 29.77 -5.66
C HIS A 117 -27.31 29.27 -4.78
N LYS A 118 -27.09 28.98 -3.50
CA LYS A 118 -28.18 28.60 -2.58
C LYS A 118 -28.97 29.82 -2.13
N GLU A 119 -30.24 29.59 -1.83
CA GLU A 119 -31.17 30.62 -1.36
C GLU A 119 -30.71 31.23 -0.02
N ILE A 120 -31.08 32.49 0.21
CA ILE A 120 -30.71 33.23 1.44
C ILE A 120 -31.21 32.53 2.72
N VAL A 121 -32.32 31.78 2.62
CA VAL A 121 -32.91 31.01 3.73
C VAL A 121 -31.96 29.90 4.17
N TYR A 122 -31.25 29.25 3.25
CA TYR A 122 -30.25 28.21 3.57
C TYR A 122 -29.10 28.78 4.42
N PHE A 123 -28.70 30.02 4.16
CA PHE A 123 -27.63 30.69 4.91
C PHE A 123 -28.10 31.22 6.27
N HIS A 124 -29.40 31.47 6.46
CA HIS A 124 -29.96 31.82 7.78
C HIS A 124 -30.07 30.60 8.71
N MET A 125 -30.31 29.41 8.14
CA MET A 125 -30.40 28.17 8.91
C MET A 125 -29.04 27.63 9.37
N ASN A 126 -27.96 27.97 8.66
CA ASN A 126 -26.62 27.48 8.94
C ASN A 126 -25.73 28.60 9.53
N LYS A 127 -25.16 28.39 10.72
CA LYS A 127 -24.25 29.36 11.36
C LYS A 127 -23.14 29.84 10.41
N THR A 128 -23.00 31.16 10.29
CA THR A 128 -21.98 31.84 9.49
C THR A 128 -20.57 31.35 9.86
N GLY A 129 -19.78 30.92 8.87
CA GLY A 129 -18.41 30.41 9.05
C GLY A 129 -18.25 28.88 9.05
N GLN A 130 -19.25 28.12 9.51
CA GLN A 130 -19.16 26.64 9.52
C GLN A 130 -19.26 26.03 8.13
N LEU A 131 -19.91 26.71 7.17
CA LEU A 131 -20.06 26.25 5.79
C LEU A 131 -18.73 26.21 5.01
N SER A 132 -17.88 27.23 5.20
CA SER A 132 -16.56 27.29 4.57
C SER A 132 -15.63 26.24 5.15
N LEU A 133 -15.60 26.13 6.49
CA LEU A 133 -14.80 25.14 7.21
C LEU A 133 -15.22 23.70 6.86
N ARG A 134 -16.52 23.44 6.74
CA ARG A 134 -17.05 22.13 6.34
C ARG A 134 -16.70 21.77 4.89
N SER A 135 -16.53 22.74 4.00
CA SER A 135 -16.15 22.45 2.61
C SER A 135 -14.67 22.13 2.47
N THR A 136 -13.79 22.89 3.13
CA THR A 136 -12.34 22.74 2.98
C THR A 136 -11.84 21.55 3.79
N ASP A 137 -12.17 21.49 5.07
CA ASP A 137 -11.53 20.54 5.99
C ASP A 137 -12.20 19.15 5.90
N ASN A 138 -13.53 19.10 5.95
CA ASN A 138 -14.22 17.80 6.01
C ASN A 138 -14.27 17.07 4.67
N VAL A 139 -14.44 17.78 3.55
CA VAL A 139 -14.53 17.14 2.23
C VAL A 139 -13.16 17.02 1.59
N GLY A 140 -12.32 18.05 1.69
CA GLY A 140 -11.01 18.09 1.07
C GLY A 140 -10.04 17.06 1.65
N ASP A 141 -9.92 16.99 2.97
CA ASP A 141 -8.96 16.09 3.60
C ASP A 141 -9.41 14.63 3.49
N LYS A 142 -10.71 14.34 3.67
CA LYS A 142 -11.24 12.98 3.53
C LYS A 142 -11.11 12.45 2.10
N LEU A 143 -11.29 13.30 1.09
CA LEU A 143 -11.06 12.94 -0.32
C LEU A 143 -9.58 12.65 -0.60
N ALA A 144 -8.69 13.52 -0.12
CA ALA A 144 -7.25 13.34 -0.26
C ALA A 144 -6.81 12.04 0.41
N LEU A 145 -7.31 11.77 1.61
CA LEU A 145 -7.06 10.54 2.36
C LEU A 145 -7.58 9.31 1.60
N ALA A 146 -8.80 9.35 1.07
CA ALA A 146 -9.37 8.25 0.29
C ALA A 146 -8.57 7.95 -0.98
N THR A 147 -8.11 8.99 -1.69
CA THR A 147 -7.27 8.84 -2.88
C THR A 147 -5.92 8.22 -2.53
N LYS A 148 -5.32 8.65 -1.40
CA LYS A 148 -4.07 8.09 -0.88
C LYS A 148 -4.22 6.63 -0.45
N PHE A 149 -5.32 6.26 0.21
CA PHE A 149 -5.59 4.88 0.60
C PHE A 149 -5.73 3.95 -0.60
N ILE A 150 -6.39 4.39 -1.68
CA ILE A 150 -6.49 3.59 -2.91
C ILE A 150 -5.10 3.37 -3.52
N ALA A 151 -4.25 4.40 -3.56
CA ALA A 151 -2.89 4.29 -4.08
C ALA A 151 -2.00 3.37 -3.20
N SER A 152 -2.10 3.50 -1.87
CA SER A 152 -1.37 2.64 -0.93
C SER A 152 -1.80 1.18 -1.06
N PHE A 153 -3.10 0.93 -1.12
CA PHE A 153 -3.64 -0.43 -1.22
C PHE A 153 -3.11 -1.18 -2.44
N ILE A 154 -2.93 -0.47 -3.57
CA ILE A 154 -2.36 -1.06 -4.79
C ILE A 154 -0.86 -1.37 -4.60
N SER A 155 -0.10 -0.47 -3.98
CA SER A 155 1.32 -0.67 -3.65
C SER A 155 1.51 -1.86 -2.70
N ASP A 156 0.71 -1.91 -1.64
CA ASP A 156 0.79 -2.93 -0.59
C ASP A 156 0.37 -4.30 -1.12
N PHE A 157 -0.66 -4.36 -1.97
CA PHE A 157 -1.04 -5.58 -2.65
C PHE A 157 0.08 -6.12 -3.56
N ALA A 158 0.72 -5.23 -4.34
CA ALA A 158 1.86 -5.61 -5.18
C ALA A 158 3.03 -6.15 -4.33
N LEU A 159 3.34 -5.51 -3.20
CA LEU A 159 4.38 -5.94 -2.28
C LEU A 159 4.08 -7.31 -1.67
N ILE A 160 2.87 -7.52 -1.13
CA ILE A 160 2.44 -8.80 -0.54
C ILE A 160 2.53 -9.91 -1.60
N SER A 161 2.07 -9.67 -2.82
CA SER A 161 2.11 -10.66 -3.90
C SER A 161 3.55 -11.07 -4.26
N ALA A 162 4.47 -10.11 -4.34
CA ALA A 162 5.86 -10.36 -4.67
C ALA A 162 6.58 -11.13 -3.55
N VAL A 163 6.33 -10.78 -2.28
CA VAL A 163 6.92 -11.48 -1.12
C VAL A 163 6.42 -12.92 -1.04
N VAL A 164 5.12 -13.16 -1.23
CA VAL A 164 4.54 -14.53 -1.22
C VAL A 164 5.13 -15.36 -2.35
N PHE A 165 5.25 -14.79 -3.55
CA PHE A 165 5.87 -15.46 -4.70
C PHE A 165 7.33 -15.84 -4.44
N ILE A 166 8.14 -14.90 -3.94
CA ILE A 166 9.56 -15.18 -3.62
C ILE A 166 9.66 -16.22 -2.51
N SER A 167 8.83 -16.13 -1.47
CA SER A 167 8.86 -17.06 -0.34
C SER A 167 8.50 -18.49 -0.73
N THR A 168 7.50 -18.66 -1.60
CA THR A 168 7.12 -19.98 -2.13
C THR A 168 8.20 -20.56 -3.03
N LEU A 169 8.87 -19.73 -3.83
CA LEU A 169 10.01 -20.16 -4.64
C LEU A 169 11.20 -20.60 -3.75
N THR A 170 11.60 -19.77 -2.78
CA THR A 170 12.70 -20.08 -1.85
C THR A 170 12.43 -21.37 -1.08
N THR A 171 11.23 -21.54 -0.52
CA THR A 171 10.88 -22.77 0.22
C THR A 171 10.93 -24.02 -0.65
N SER A 172 10.52 -23.94 -1.93
CA SER A 172 10.60 -25.07 -2.86
C SER A 172 12.05 -25.49 -3.15
N LEU A 173 12.94 -24.52 -3.37
CA LEU A 173 14.37 -24.73 -3.60
C LEU A 173 15.04 -25.27 -2.33
N THR A 174 14.83 -24.62 -1.18
CA THR A 174 15.37 -25.04 0.11
C THR A 174 14.92 -26.46 0.49
N SER A 175 13.68 -26.85 0.19
CA SER A 175 13.21 -28.22 0.48
C SER A 175 13.93 -29.29 -0.35
N THR A 176 14.32 -28.96 -1.58
CA THR A 176 15.04 -29.86 -2.49
C THR A 176 16.49 -29.97 -2.06
N GLU A 177 17.12 -28.84 -1.74
CA GLU A 177 18.47 -28.78 -1.16
C GLU A 177 18.55 -29.58 0.15
N LEU A 178 17.61 -29.37 1.07
CA LEU A 178 17.61 -30.05 2.37
C LEU A 178 17.50 -31.57 2.24
N LYS A 179 16.73 -32.08 1.26
CA LYS A 179 16.64 -33.52 0.97
C LYS A 179 17.98 -34.08 0.47
N ALA A 180 18.66 -33.35 -0.40
CA ALA A 180 19.98 -33.74 -0.91
C ALA A 180 21.02 -33.77 0.21
N TYR A 181 21.06 -32.71 1.03
CA TYR A 181 21.95 -32.60 2.18
C TYR A 181 21.63 -33.64 3.26
N GLY A 182 20.37 -33.93 3.53
CA GLY A 182 19.97 -34.98 4.47
C GLY A 182 20.49 -36.35 4.04
N LYS A 183 20.35 -36.70 2.75
CA LYS A 183 20.86 -37.97 2.21
C LYS A 183 22.38 -38.04 2.23
N ALA A 184 23.07 -36.97 1.85
CA ALA A 184 24.53 -36.90 1.95
C ALA A 184 25.01 -36.98 3.41
N GLY A 185 24.28 -36.33 4.33
CA GLY A 185 24.53 -36.35 5.77
C GLY A 185 24.47 -37.75 6.36
N THR A 186 23.46 -38.56 6.01
CA THR A 186 23.39 -39.96 6.47
C THR A 186 24.59 -40.81 6.04
N ILE A 187 25.14 -40.57 4.84
CA ILE A 187 26.32 -41.29 4.34
C ILE A 187 27.59 -40.84 5.06
N ALA A 188 27.73 -39.53 5.29
CA ALA A 188 28.83 -39.00 6.08
C ALA A 188 28.80 -39.55 7.52
N GLU A 189 27.61 -39.61 8.13
CA GLU A 189 27.42 -40.16 9.47
C GLU A 189 27.75 -41.65 9.54
N GLU A 190 27.33 -42.45 8.54
CA GLU A 190 27.70 -43.87 8.41
C GLU A 190 29.23 -44.05 8.35
N ALA A 191 29.90 -43.26 7.51
CA ALA A 191 31.34 -43.33 7.33
C ALA A 191 32.12 -42.87 8.58
N LEU A 192 31.64 -41.85 9.29
CA LEU A 192 32.27 -41.33 10.50
C LEU A 192 32.03 -42.23 11.72
N SER A 193 30.81 -42.73 11.89
CA SER A 193 30.45 -43.68 12.95
C SER A 193 31.30 -44.96 12.86
N SER A 194 31.58 -45.40 11.64
CA SER A 194 32.40 -46.59 11.36
C SER A 194 33.81 -46.26 10.85
N ILE A 195 34.41 -45.13 11.28
CA ILE A 195 35.67 -44.63 10.70
C ILE A 195 36.82 -45.64 10.77
N ARG A 196 36.91 -46.43 11.86
CA ARG A 196 37.93 -47.48 11.99
C ARG A 196 37.77 -48.58 10.93
N ILE A 197 36.54 -48.92 10.57
CA ILE A 197 36.23 -49.90 9.53
C ILE A 197 36.63 -49.36 8.17
N VAL A 198 36.24 -48.12 7.84
CA VAL A 198 36.59 -47.46 6.58
C VAL A 198 38.11 -47.37 6.40
N LEU A 199 38.84 -47.06 7.46
CA LEU A 199 40.31 -47.05 7.47
C LEU A 199 40.90 -48.44 7.28
N SER A 200 40.38 -49.45 7.98
CA SER A 200 40.89 -50.83 7.90
C SER A 200 40.72 -51.47 6.51
N TYR A 201 39.70 -51.06 5.75
CA TYR A 201 39.46 -51.53 4.37
C TYR A 201 40.04 -50.58 3.30
N ASN A 202 40.77 -49.53 3.69
CA ASN A 202 41.26 -48.49 2.79
C ASN A 202 40.15 -47.88 1.89
N GLY A 203 38.93 -47.78 2.43
CA GLY A 203 37.70 -47.44 1.69
C GLY A 203 37.40 -45.95 1.53
N GLN A 204 38.34 -45.07 1.88
CA GLN A 204 38.13 -43.62 1.95
C GLN A 204 37.67 -43.01 0.63
N GLU A 205 38.33 -43.37 -0.48
CA GLU A 205 37.97 -42.86 -1.82
C GLU A 205 36.61 -43.39 -2.30
N ARG A 206 36.18 -44.56 -1.83
CA ARG A 206 34.86 -45.12 -2.15
C ARG A 206 33.75 -44.34 -1.46
N GLU A 207 33.88 -44.05 -0.16
CA GLU A 207 32.88 -43.27 0.59
C GLU A 207 32.84 -41.80 0.13
N LYS A 208 33.99 -41.21 -0.20
CA LYS A 208 34.07 -39.86 -0.80
C LYS A 208 33.31 -39.78 -2.12
N LYS A 209 33.51 -40.75 -3.03
CA LYS A 209 32.76 -40.82 -4.30
C LYS A 209 31.26 -41.00 -4.06
N ARG A 210 30.87 -41.83 -3.08
CA ARG A 210 29.47 -42.06 -2.69
C ARG A 210 28.82 -40.78 -2.16
N PHE A 211 29.53 -40.00 -1.35
CA PHE A 211 29.07 -38.71 -0.84
C PHE A 211 28.89 -37.68 -1.97
N VAL A 212 29.91 -37.47 -2.80
CA VAL A 212 29.88 -36.51 -3.92
C VAL A 212 28.78 -36.83 -4.91
N LYS A 213 28.56 -38.12 -5.23
CA LYS A 213 27.48 -38.56 -6.11
C LYS A 213 26.10 -38.16 -5.59
N ASN A 214 25.87 -38.13 -4.28
CA ASN A 214 24.56 -37.80 -3.72
C ASN A 214 24.31 -36.29 -3.59
N ILE A 215 25.36 -35.47 -3.53
CA ILE A 215 25.25 -34.01 -3.53
C ILE A 215 25.10 -33.46 -4.96
N SER A 216 25.90 -33.96 -5.90
CA SER A 216 25.94 -33.48 -7.29
C SER A 216 24.68 -33.78 -8.12
N ILE A 217 23.74 -34.57 -7.61
CA ILE A 217 22.47 -34.86 -8.32
C ILE A 217 21.47 -33.69 -8.16
N TYR A 218 21.67 -32.81 -7.18
CA TYR A 218 20.70 -31.77 -6.79
C TYR A 218 21.24 -30.34 -6.86
N VAL A 219 22.52 -30.17 -7.25
CA VAL A 219 23.20 -28.89 -7.52
C VAL A 219 23.57 -28.88 -8.99
#